data_AF-A0A3C1CFY2-F1
#
_entry.id   AF-A0A3C1CFY2-F1
#
_cell.length_a   1.000
_cell.length_b   1.000
_cell.length_c   1.000
_cell.angle_alpha   90.00
_cell.angle_beta   90.00
_cell.angle_gamma   90.00
#
_symmetry.space_group_name_H-M   'P 1'
#
loop_
_entity.id
_entity.type
_entity.pdbx_description
1 polymer ?
#
loop_
_entity_poly.entity_id
_entity_poly.type
_entity_poly.pdbx_seq_one_letter_code
_entity_poly.pdbx_strand_id
1 'polypeptide(L)' 'MDRWLGDGGMEVIGLVGAALEAYGVDGEDLGWVTGAWTPTRLACNPHGTAQAGIHSLVLDACMNFAINAA' A
#
# COMPACT_ATOMS: atom_id res chain seq x y z
N MET A 1 2.85 -6.20 -12.36
CA MET A 1 2.89 -4.82 -11.85
C MET A 1 4.02 -4.00 -12.42
N ASP A 2 5.08 -4.65 -12.91
CA ASP A 2 6.16 -3.97 -13.63
C ASP A 2 5.68 -3.14 -14.82
N ARG A 3 4.55 -3.54 -15.42
CA ARG A 3 3.87 -2.80 -16.50
C ARG A 3 3.27 -1.45 -16.05
N TRP A 4 2.80 -1.35 -14.81
CA TRP A 4 1.96 -0.22 -14.36
C TRP A 4 2.60 0.63 -13.26
N LEU A 5 3.38 0.02 -12.37
CA LEU A 5 4.09 0.69 -11.28
C LEU A 5 5.62 0.62 -11.42
N GLY A 6 6.15 0.05 -12.50
CA GLY A 6 7.59 0.02 -12.77
C GLY A 6 8.34 -1.04 -11.97
N ASP A 7 8.91 -0.70 -10.81
CA ASP A 7 9.66 -1.64 -9.97
C ASP A 7 8.79 -2.43 -8.99
N GLY A 8 7.47 -2.32 -9.13
CA GLY A 8 6.50 -3.00 -8.29
C GLY A 8 6.20 -2.28 -6.97
N GLY A 9 6.75 -1.09 -6.75
CA GLY A 9 6.50 -0.29 -5.54
C GLY A 9 6.09 1.16 -5.83
N MET A 10 5.50 1.80 -4.82
CA MET A 10 5.40 3.27 -4.79
C MET A 10 6.37 3.76 -3.71
N GLU A 11 7.41 4.51 -4.07
CA GLU A 11 8.43 4.96 -3.10
C GLU A 11 7.81 5.61 -1.84
N VAL A 12 6.73 6.36 -2.05
CA VAL A 12 5.98 7.04 -0.98
C VAL A 12 5.44 6.10 0.10
N ILE A 13 5.01 4.87 -0.24
CA ILE A 13 4.51 3.93 0.76
C ILE A 13 5.65 3.37 1.62
N GLY A 14 6.84 3.19 1.03
CA GLY A 14 8.05 2.79 1.77
C GLY A 14 8.49 3.86 2.77
N LEU A 15 8.39 5.14 2.42
CA LEU A 15 8.72 6.26 3.32
C LEU A 15 7.84 6.28 4.59
N VAL A 16 6.59 5.83 4.49
CA VAL A 16 5.67 5.73 5.64
C VAL A 16 5.71 4.37 6.34
N GLY A 17 6.56 3.45 5.89
CA GLY A 17 6.81 2.14 6.51
C GLY A 17 5.84 1.04 6.09
N ALA A 18 5.14 1.22 4.97
CA ALA A 18 4.28 0.21 4.39
C ALA A 18 5.01 -0.60 3.32
N ALA A 19 4.68 -1.88 3.24
CA ALA A 19 5.14 -2.81 2.20
C ALA A 19 3.96 -3.66 1.73
N LEU A 20 3.76 -3.73 0.41
CA LEU A 20 2.77 -4.60 -0.21
C LEU A 20 3.51 -5.84 -0.71
N GLU A 21 3.15 -6.99 -0.16
CA GLU A 21 3.96 -8.22 -0.23
C GLU A 21 3.44 -9.23 -1.25
N ALA A 22 2.12 -9.27 -1.44
CA ALA A 22 1.49 -10.12 -2.43
C ALA A 22 0.21 -9.47 -2.96
N TYR A 23 -0.14 -9.80 -4.20
CA TYR A 23 -1.36 -9.37 -4.85
C TYR A 23 -1.76 -10.43 -5.89
N GLY A 24 -3.01 -10.40 -6.32
CA GLY A 24 -3.49 -11.33 -7.34
C GLY A 24 -4.98 -11.19 -7.61
N VAL A 25 -5.52 -12.20 -8.28
CA VAL A 25 -6.95 -12.35 -8.53
C VAL A 25 -7.44 -13.53 -7.71
N ASP A 26 -8.64 -13.44 -7.15
CA ASP A 26 -9.29 -14.55 -6.46
C ASP A 26 -10.08 -15.45 -7.41
N GLY A 27 -10.86 -16.38 -6.86
CA GLY A 27 -11.68 -17.33 -7.64
C GLY A 27 -12.91 -16.71 -8.31
N GLU A 28 -13.17 -15.42 -8.12
CA GLU A 28 -14.33 -14.68 -8.65
C GLU A 28 -13.91 -13.53 -9.57
N ASP A 29 -12.68 -13.55 -10.10
CA ASP A 29 -12.09 -12.49 -10.91
C ASP A 29 -11.97 -11.14 -10.17
N LEU A 30 -11.96 -11.14 -8.83
CA LEU A 30 -11.73 -9.94 -8.02
C LEU A 30 -10.28 -9.84 -7.59
N GLY A 31 -9.72 -8.63 -7.71
CA GLY A 31 -8.34 -8.36 -7.33
C GLY A 31 -8.15 -8.21 -5.82
N TRP A 32 -7.01 -8.65 -5.31
CA TRP A 32 -6.62 -8.55 -3.91
C TRP A 32 -5.16 -8.12 -3.75
N VAL A 33 -4.83 -7.58 -2.58
CA VAL A 33 -3.47 -7.26 -2.15
C VAL A 33 -3.34 -7.50 -0.65
N THR A 34 -2.16 -7.94 -0.22
CA THR A 34 -1.78 -8.11 1.18
C THR A 34 -0.43 -7.48 1.44
N GLY A 35 -0.26 -6.94 2.64
CA GLY A 35 0.99 -6.32 3.05
C GLY A 35 1.00 -5.99 4.54
N ALA A 36 2.07 -5.35 4.97
CA ALA A 36 2.29 -4.93 6.34
C ALA A 36 2.58 -3.42 6.40
N TRP A 37 2.21 -2.80 7.52
CA TRP A 37 2.52 -1.40 7.78
C TRP A 37 2.97 -1.20 9.22
N THR A 38 4.22 -0.77 9.38
CA THR A 38 4.74 -0.28 10.65
C THR A 38 5.07 1.19 10.47
N PRO A 39 4.27 2.12 11.02
CA PRO A 39 4.44 3.55 10.78
C PRO A 39 5.86 4.03 11.13
N THR A 40 6.51 4.70 10.18
CA THR A 40 7.73 5.45 10.49
C THR A 40 7.38 6.71 11.26
N ARG A 41 8.37 7.38 11.87
CA ARG A 41 8.16 8.68 12.51
C ARG A 41 7.55 9.71 11.53
N LEU A 42 7.90 9.66 10.24
CA LEU A 42 7.34 10.54 9.21
C LEU A 42 5.82 10.38 9.07
N ALA A 43 5.31 9.16 9.29
CA ALA A 43 3.89 8.86 9.22
C ALA A 43 3.11 9.29 10.47
N CYS A 44 3.78 9.73 11.52
CA CYS A 44 3.17 10.02 12.82
C CYS A 44 3.01 11.52 13.08
N ASN A 45 1.98 11.86 13.86
CA ASN A 45 1.80 13.19 14.43
C ASN A 45 2.83 13.45 15.56
N PRO A 46 2.92 14.69 16.11
CA PRO A 46 3.86 15.01 17.18
C PRO A 46 3.71 14.18 18.47
N HIS A 47 2.60 13.47 18.67
CA HIS A 47 2.34 12.59 19.81
C HIS A 47 2.69 11.12 19.53
N GLY A 48 3.23 10.82 18.33
CA GLY A 48 3.71 9.48 17.97
C GLY A 48 2.63 8.55 17.37
N THR A 49 1.39 8.99 17.26
CA THR A 49 0.32 8.22 16.59
C THR A 49 0.37 8.45 15.09
N ALA A 50 0.10 7.41 14.30
CA ALA A 50 -0.07 7.56 12.85
C ALA A 50 -1.05 8.70 12.53
N GLN A 51 -0.66 9.61 11.64
CA GLN A 51 -1.53 10.65 11.15
C GLN A 51 -2.62 10.03 10.27
N ALA A 52 -3.87 10.40 10.50
CA ALA A 52 -5.03 9.77 9.84
C ALA A 52 -4.92 9.74 8.31
N GLY A 53 -4.40 10.80 7.68
CA GLY A 53 -4.22 10.87 6.23
C GLY A 53 -3.27 9.80 5.66
N ILE A 54 -2.35 9.25 6.46
CA ILE A 54 -1.46 8.18 6.00
C ILE A 54 -2.22 6.87 5.79
N HIS A 55 -3.27 6.62 6.57
CA HIS A 55 -4.14 5.47 6.32
C HIS A 55 -4.78 5.55 4.94
N SER A 56 -5.22 6.75 4.52
CA SER A 56 -5.78 6.97 3.19
C SER A 56 -4.74 6.74 2.09
N LEU A 57 -3.51 7.19 2.28
CA LEU A 57 -2.41 6.94 1.34
C LEU A 57 -2.11 5.44 1.18
N VAL A 58 -2.05 4.69 2.28
CA VAL A 58 -1.82 3.25 2.24
C VAL A 58 -3.01 2.53 1.60
N LEU A 59 -4.24 2.93 1.93
CA LEU A 59 -5.45 2.36 1.33
C LEU A 59 -5.51 2.62 -0.19
N ASP A 60 -5.19 3.84 -0.63
CA ASP A 60 -5.15 4.19 -2.06
C ASP A 60 -4.17 3.30 -2.82
N ALA A 61 -2.96 3.11 -2.29
CA ALA A 61 -2.00 2.18 -2.85
C ALA A 61 -2.52 0.73 -2.89
N CYS A 62 -3.15 0.25 -1.81
CA CYS A 62 -3.75 -1.08 -1.79
C CYS A 62 -4.83 -1.25 -2.87
N MET A 63 -5.74 -0.27 -3.00
CA MET A 63 -6.79 -0.31 -4.01
C MET A 63 -6.21 -0.30 -5.43
N ASN A 64 -5.16 0.49 -5.66
CA ASN A 64 -4.46 0.50 -6.93
C ASN A 64 -3.87 -0.89 -7.26
N PHE A 65 -3.22 -1.54 -6.30
CA PHE A 65 -2.69 -2.90 -6.49
C PHE A 65 -3.80 -3.91 -6.78
N ALA A 66 -4.86 -3.91 -5.97
CA ALA A 66 -5.97 -4.83 -6.12
C ALA A 66 -6.65 -4.68 -7.49
N ILE A 67 -7.05 -3.46 -7.88
CA ILE A 67 -7.76 -3.22 -9.15
C ILE A 67 -6.90 -3.59 -10.36
N ASN A 68 -5.58 -3.37 -10.30
CA ASN A 68 -4.68 -3.69 -11.41
C ASN A 68 -4.12 -5.13 -11.37
N ALA A 69 -4.52 -5.93 -10.37
CA ALA A 69 -4.16 -7.34 -10.30
C ALA A 69 -5.09 -8.21 -11.17
N ALA A 70 -6.34 -7.80 -11.33
CA ALA A 70 -7.32 -8.38 -12.27
C ALA A 70 -7.10 -7.91 -13.71
#